data_AF-A0A520LKI0-F1
#
_entry.id   AF-A0A520LKI0-F1
#
_cell.length_a   1.000
_cell.length_b   1.000
_cell.length_c   1.000
_cell.angle_alpha   90.00
_cell.angle_beta   90.00
_cell.angle_gamma   90.00
#
_symmetry.space_group_name_H-M   'P 1'
#
loop_
_entity.id
_entity.type
_entity.pdbx_description
1 polymer ?
#
loop_
_entity_poly.entity_id
_entity_poly.type
_entity_poly.pdbx_seq_one_letter_code
_entity_poly.pdbx_strand_id
1 'polypeptide(L)'
;MSQFKELYIKELAPKLMKELGLKNVMEVPQITKITLNMGVGEAIADKKSLESAVEDLTLIAGQKPIITKAKKSIAGFKVREGWPIGTKVTLRANRMYDFLERLIGIAIPRIRDFRGISPKQFDGRGNFSMGVSEQIIFPEID
;
A
#
# COMPACT_ATOMS: atom_id res chain seq x y z
N MET A 1 -11.97 -17.67 -0.70
CA MET A 1 -11.10 -16.95 0.26
C MET A 1 -9.82 -16.63 -0.48
N SER A 2 -9.11 -15.55 -0.15
CA SER A 2 -7.81 -15.30 -0.78
C SER A 2 -6.82 -16.38 -0.35
N GLN A 3 -5.95 -16.83 -1.27
CA GLN A 3 -5.02 -17.92 -1.00
C GLN A 3 -4.06 -17.55 0.14
N PHE A 4 -3.65 -16.29 0.20
CA PHE A 4 -2.77 -15.76 1.25
C PHE A 4 -3.42 -15.73 2.64
N LYS A 5 -4.74 -15.50 2.72
CA LYS A 5 -5.45 -15.53 4.00
C LYS A 5 -5.53 -16.96 4.55
N GLU A 6 -5.77 -17.94 3.67
CA GLU A 6 -5.78 -19.35 4.08
C GLU A 6 -4.39 -19.82 4.50
N LEU A 7 -3.36 -19.47 3.72
CA LEU A 7 -1.96 -19.74 4.06
C LEU A 7 -1.61 -19.17 5.44
N TYR A 8 -2.04 -17.93 5.71
CA TYR A 8 -1.81 -17.30 7.01
C TYR A 8 -2.46 -18.09 8.17
N ILE A 9 -3.74 -18.45 8.03
CA ILE A 9 -4.49 -19.10 9.12
C ILE A 9 -4.01 -20.55 9.34
N LYS A 10 -3.81 -21.31 8.26
CA LYS A 10 -3.52 -22.75 8.34
C LYS A 10 -2.05 -23.05 8.64
N GLU A 11 -1.12 -22.25 8.13
CA GLU A 11 0.30 -22.58 8.16
C GLU A 11 1.15 -21.54 8.91
N LEU A 12 1.05 -20.26 8.54
CA LEU A 12 1.95 -19.24 9.09
C LEU A 12 1.64 -18.90 10.55
N ALA A 13 0.38 -18.75 10.93
CA ALA A 13 0.02 -18.40 12.31
C ALA A 13 0.46 -19.47 13.32
N PRO A 14 0.21 -20.79 13.10
CA PRO A 14 0.73 -21.84 13.98
C PRO A 14 2.26 -21.88 14.02
N LYS A 15 2.93 -21.62 12.89
CA LYS A 15 4.39 -21.60 12.82
C LYS A 15 4.98 -20.43 13.62
N LEU A 16 4.43 -19.22 13.44
CA LEU A 16 4.83 -18.02 14.19
C LEU A 16 4.59 -18.17 15.69
N MET A 17 3.47 -18.78 16.09
CA MET A 17 3.17 -19.04 17.50
C MET A 17 4.27 -19.90 18.15
N LYS A 18 4.74 -20.94 17.45
CA LYS A 18 5.83 -21.80 17.92
C LYS A 18 7.19 -21.08 17.92
N GLU A 19 7.54 -20.40 16.83
CA GLU A 19 8.83 -19.70 16.68
C GLU A 19 8.99 -18.55 17.69
N LEU A 20 7.91 -17.82 17.98
CA LEU A 20 7.92 -16.70 18.91
C LEU A 20 7.60 -17.10 20.36
N GLY A 21 7.30 -18.38 20.62
CA GLY A 21 6.99 -18.89 21.97
C GLY A 21 5.74 -18.25 22.60
N LEU A 22 4.76 -17.86 21.78
CA LEU A 22 3.57 -17.15 22.23
C LEU A 22 2.60 -18.10 22.95
N LYS A 23 2.03 -17.63 24.06
CA LYS A 23 1.11 -18.43 24.89
C LYS A 23 -0.33 -18.31 24.42
N ASN A 24 -0.67 -17.22 23.75
CA ASN A 24 -2.02 -16.92 23.31
C ASN A 24 -2.07 -16.78 21.78
N VAL A 25 -3.06 -17.42 21.15
CA VAL A 25 -3.27 -17.36 19.69
C VAL A 25 -3.53 -15.93 19.21
N MET A 26 -4.12 -15.08 20.07
CA MET A 26 -4.42 -13.69 19.74
C MET A 26 -3.18 -12.77 19.76
N GLU A 27 -2.03 -13.24 20.28
CA GLU A 27 -0.77 -12.50 20.25
C GLU A 27 -0.05 -12.62 18.89
N VAL A 28 -0.47 -13.57 18.05
CA VAL A 28 0.17 -13.82 16.76
C VAL A 28 0.01 -12.58 15.87
N PRO A 29 1.12 -12.03 15.31
CA PRO A 29 1.05 -10.84 14.47
C PRO A 29 0.15 -11.04 13.25
N GLN A 30 -0.72 -10.06 13.00
CA GLN A 30 -1.66 -10.04 11.88
C GLN A 30 -1.47 -8.78 11.05
N ILE A 31 -1.70 -8.89 9.74
CA ILE A 31 -1.75 -7.72 8.88
C ILE A 31 -3.11 -7.04 9.10
N THR A 32 -3.10 -5.82 9.63
CA THR A 32 -4.34 -5.11 9.99
C THR A 32 -4.94 -4.33 8.82
N LYS A 33 -4.09 -3.70 8.02
CA LYS A 33 -4.45 -2.91 6.84
C LYS A 33 -3.25 -2.70 5.94
N ILE A 34 -3.50 -2.48 4.67
CA ILE A 34 -2.53 -1.94 3.72
C ILE A 34 -3.04 -0.57 3.26
N THR A 35 -2.18 0.44 3.29
CA THR A 35 -2.54 1.78 2.81
C THR A 35 -1.67 2.12 1.62
N LEU A 36 -2.29 2.38 0.48
CA LEU A 36 -1.60 2.89 -0.71
C LEU A 36 -1.84 4.39 -0.78
N ASN A 37 -0.78 5.13 -1.07
CA ASN A 37 -0.80 6.57 -1.07
C ASN A 37 0.05 7.09 -2.23
N MET A 38 -0.53 7.96 -3.04
CA MET A 38 0.16 8.75 -4.05
C MET A 38 0.11 10.22 -3.67
N GLY A 39 1.29 10.83 -3.57
CA GLY A 39 1.42 12.28 -3.54
C GLY A 39 1.51 12.80 -4.97
N VAL A 40 0.57 13.64 -5.38
CA VAL A 40 0.51 14.21 -6.73
C VAL A 40 0.76 15.70 -6.61
N GLY A 41 2.03 16.09 -6.48
CA GLY A 41 2.42 17.50 -6.30
C GLY A 41 2.03 18.37 -7.50
N GLU A 42 2.00 17.78 -8.70
CA GLU A 42 1.58 18.42 -9.94
C GLU A 42 0.08 18.75 -9.99
N ALA A 43 -0.73 18.15 -9.10
CA ALA A 43 -2.16 18.40 -8.99
C ALA A 43 -2.51 19.87 -8.69
N ILE A 44 -1.53 20.64 -8.20
CA ILE A 44 -1.68 22.07 -7.96
C ILE A 44 -1.83 22.86 -9.27
N ALA A 45 -1.11 22.43 -10.32
CA ALA A 45 -1.13 23.08 -11.62
C ALA A 45 -2.18 22.46 -12.54
N ASP A 46 -2.31 21.13 -12.53
CA ASP A 46 -3.26 20.41 -13.35
C ASP A 46 -4.13 19.45 -12.52
N LYS A 47 -5.42 19.76 -12.45
CA LYS A 47 -6.40 18.92 -11.77
C LYS A 47 -6.57 17.56 -12.46
N LYS A 48 -6.32 17.46 -13.77
CA LYS A 48 -6.44 16.19 -14.51
C LYS A 48 -5.43 15.15 -14.05
N SER A 49 -4.21 15.56 -13.70
CA SER A 49 -3.20 14.63 -13.17
C SER A 49 -3.66 13.94 -11.89
N LEU A 50 -4.47 14.63 -11.06
CA LEU A 50 -5.07 14.02 -9.88
C LEU A 50 -6.18 13.03 -10.25
N GLU A 51 -6.97 13.34 -11.27
CA GLU A 51 -8.03 12.45 -11.76
C GLU A 51 -7.44 11.16 -12.34
N SER A 52 -6.39 11.26 -13.16
CA SER A 52 -5.65 10.09 -13.66
C SER A 52 -5.03 9.26 -12.52
N ALA A 53 -4.40 9.91 -11.53
CA ALA A 53 -3.88 9.20 -10.36
C ALA A 53 -4.98 8.49 -9.55
N VAL A 54 -6.19 9.04 -9.49
CA VAL A 54 -7.34 8.39 -8.86
C VAL A 54 -7.79 7.18 -9.66
N GLU A 55 -7.80 7.27 -10.99
CA GLU A 55 -8.15 6.17 -11.89
C GLU A 55 -7.14 5.02 -11.78
N ASP A 56 -5.85 5.30 -11.91
CA ASP A 56 -4.76 4.32 -11.78
C ASP A 56 -4.85 3.58 -10.43
N LEU A 57 -4.98 4.34 -9.35
CA LEU A 57 -5.02 3.76 -8.01
C LEU A 57 -6.34 3.02 -7.74
N THR A 58 -7.42 3.35 -8.45
CA THR A 58 -8.67 2.58 -8.45
C THR A 58 -8.48 1.23 -9.12
N LEU A 59 -7.82 1.19 -10.28
CA LEU A 59 -7.53 -0.04 -11.02
C LEU A 59 -6.62 -0.96 -10.20
N ILE A 60 -5.53 -0.41 -9.65
CA ILE A 60 -4.57 -1.15 -8.82
C ILE A 60 -5.26 -1.71 -7.57
N ALA A 61 -6.03 -0.89 -6.85
CA ALA A 61 -6.57 -1.28 -5.55
C ALA A 61 -7.93 -2.02 -5.63
N GLY A 62 -8.61 -1.99 -6.78
CA GLY A 62 -10.00 -2.45 -6.91
C GLY A 62 -10.98 -1.67 -6.03
N GLN A 63 -10.61 -0.46 -5.61
CA GLN A 63 -11.37 0.38 -4.70
C GLN A 63 -11.09 1.85 -4.97
N LYS A 64 -12.17 2.64 -5.13
CA LYS A 64 -12.06 4.07 -5.35
C LYS A 64 -11.31 4.75 -4.18
N PRO A 65 -10.20 5.46 -4.46
CA PRO A 65 -9.42 6.10 -3.42
C PRO A 65 -10.02 7.44 -3.01
N ILE A 66 -9.57 7.94 -1.87
CA ILE A 66 -9.99 9.22 -1.28
C ILE A 66 -8.93 10.26 -1.61
N ILE A 67 -9.37 11.40 -2.12
CA ILE A 67 -8.51 12.57 -2.36
C ILE A 67 -8.07 13.16 -1.02
N THR A 68 -6.76 13.32 -0.84
CA THR A 68 -6.17 13.92 0.35
C THR A 68 -5.96 15.41 0.13
N LYS A 69 -6.37 16.19 1.13
CA LYS A 69 -6.25 17.65 1.13
C LYS A 69 -5.10 18.10 2.02
N ALA A 70 -4.46 19.20 1.65
CA ALA A 70 -3.43 19.85 2.46
C ALA A 70 -4.02 20.34 3.79
N LYS A 71 -3.36 19.98 4.90
CA LYS A 71 -3.79 20.40 6.25
C LYS A 71 -3.35 21.81 6.63
N LYS A 72 -2.30 22.33 5.98
CA LYS A 72 -1.70 23.63 6.26
C LYS A 72 -1.20 24.24 4.95
N SER A 73 -1.21 25.56 4.87
CA SER A 73 -0.58 26.30 3.79
C SER A 73 0.94 26.30 3.95
N ILE A 74 1.67 25.98 2.88
CA ILE A 74 3.14 25.97 2.86
C ILE A 74 3.61 26.69 1.60
N ALA A 75 4.18 27.89 1.77
CA ALA A 75 4.61 28.75 0.67
C ALA A 75 5.70 28.10 -0.21
N GLY A 76 6.64 27.36 0.39
CA GLY A 76 7.73 26.69 -0.34
C GLY A 76 7.25 25.66 -1.36
N PHE A 77 6.14 24.98 -1.08
CA PHE A 77 5.49 24.05 -2.02
C PHE A 77 4.36 24.70 -2.82
N LYS A 78 4.11 26.01 -2.63
CA LYS A 78 2.99 26.75 -3.24
C LYS A 78 1.61 26.12 -2.95
N VAL A 79 1.48 25.44 -1.81
CA VAL A 79 0.24 24.76 -1.38
C VAL A 79 -0.55 25.64 -0.42
N ARG A 80 -1.87 25.71 -0.61
CA ARG A 80 -2.81 26.31 0.35
C ARG A 80 -3.60 25.23 1.10
N GLU A 81 -4.01 25.54 2.31
CA GLU A 81 -4.88 24.69 3.11
C GLU A 81 -6.16 24.32 2.35
N GLY A 82 -6.58 23.05 2.46
CA GLY A 82 -7.77 22.52 1.79
C GLY A 82 -7.55 22.12 0.32
N TRP A 83 -6.40 22.41 -0.29
CA TRP A 83 -6.12 22.01 -1.67
C TRP A 83 -5.92 20.50 -1.81
N PRO A 84 -6.44 19.88 -2.88
CA PRO A 84 -6.22 18.47 -3.15
C PRO A 84 -4.79 18.26 -3.68
N ILE A 85 -4.01 17.40 -3.03
CA ILE A 85 -2.58 17.22 -3.31
C ILE A 85 -2.18 15.75 -3.48
N GLY A 86 -3.13 14.83 -3.38
CA GLY A 86 -2.85 13.42 -3.51
C GLY A 86 -4.10 12.56 -3.32
N THR A 87 -3.88 11.27 -3.33
CA THR A 87 -4.94 10.28 -3.21
C THR A 87 -4.45 9.07 -2.43
N LYS A 88 -5.34 8.45 -1.67
CA LYS A 88 -5.01 7.26 -0.88
C LYS A 88 -6.16 6.28 -0.80
N VAL A 89 -5.84 5.01 -0.61
CA VAL A 89 -6.81 3.96 -0.32
C VAL A 89 -6.32 3.13 0.85
N THR A 90 -7.25 2.68 1.69
CA THR A 90 -6.94 1.73 2.77
C THR A 90 -7.69 0.44 2.52
N LEU A 91 -6.93 -0.61 2.26
CA LEU A 91 -7.41 -1.97 2.06
C LEU A 91 -7.42 -2.71 3.40
N ARG A 92 -8.49 -3.45 3.65
CA ARG A 92 -8.70 -4.26 4.86
C ARG A 92 -9.30 -5.61 4.49
N ALA A 93 -9.24 -6.55 5.42
CA ALA A 93 -9.83 -7.89 5.28
C ALA A 93 -9.37 -8.57 3.97
N ASN A 94 -10.29 -9.14 3.19
CA ASN A 94 -9.92 -9.94 2.01
C ASN A 94 -9.21 -9.11 0.93
N ARG A 95 -9.69 -7.90 0.61
CA ARG A 95 -9.08 -7.01 -0.41
C ARG A 95 -7.62 -6.69 -0.13
N MET A 96 -7.25 -6.62 1.13
CA MET A 96 -5.87 -6.42 1.54
C MET A 96 -4.99 -7.62 1.19
N TYR A 97 -5.46 -8.84 1.46
CA TYR A 97 -4.73 -10.04 1.09
C TYR A 97 -4.68 -10.25 -0.42
N ASP A 98 -5.77 -9.96 -1.15
CA ASP A 98 -5.81 -10.04 -2.62
C ASP A 98 -4.80 -9.07 -3.26
N PHE A 99 -4.70 -7.84 -2.73
CA PHE A 99 -3.67 -6.90 -3.17
C PHE A 99 -2.26 -7.35 -2.81
N LEU A 100 -2.05 -7.90 -1.60
CA LEU A 100 -0.74 -8.39 -1.17
C LEU A 100 -0.26 -9.55 -2.05
N GLU A 101 -1.15 -10.44 -2.43
CA GLU A 101 -0.88 -11.56 -3.33
C GLU A 101 -0.45 -11.06 -4.71
N ARG A 102 -1.18 -10.11 -5.29
CA ARG A 102 -0.78 -9.47 -6.56
C ARG A 102 0.53 -8.70 -6.45
N LEU A 103 0.75 -8.01 -5.34
CA LEU A 103 1.98 -7.25 -5.11
C LEU A 103 3.21 -8.18 -5.11
N ILE A 104 3.16 -9.28 -4.36
CA ILE A 104 4.28 -10.21 -4.21
C ILE A 104 4.43 -11.11 -5.44
N GLY A 105 3.32 -11.66 -5.95
CA GLY A 105 3.35 -12.62 -7.04
C GLY A 105 3.53 -12.03 -8.44
N ILE A 106 3.10 -10.78 -8.65
CA ILE A 106 3.03 -10.18 -9.99
C ILE A 106 3.83 -8.88 -10.07
N ALA A 107 3.56 -7.92 -9.18
CA ALA A 107 4.09 -6.56 -9.34
C ALA A 107 5.58 -6.45 -8.96
N ILE A 108 6.02 -7.03 -7.83
CA ILE A 108 7.42 -6.97 -7.39
C ILE A 108 8.38 -7.59 -8.43
N PRO A 109 8.10 -8.78 -9.01
CA PRO A 109 8.94 -9.35 -10.07
C PRO A 109 9.08 -8.47 -11.32
N ARG A 110 8.12 -7.57 -11.58
CA ARG A 110 8.13 -6.64 -12.71
C ARG A 110 8.92 -5.35 -12.44
N ILE A 111 9.41 -5.14 -11.22
CA ILE A 111 10.25 -3.98 -10.90
C ILE A 111 11.58 -4.12 -11.66
N ARG A 112 11.93 -3.10 -12.45
CA ARG A 112 13.21 -3.05 -13.15
C ARG A 112 14.38 -3.08 -12.16
N ASP A 113 15.38 -3.92 -12.43
CA ASP A 113 16.55 -4.10 -11.58
C ASP A 113 16.23 -4.41 -10.11
N PHE A 114 15.22 -5.26 -9.86
CA PHE A 114 14.86 -5.64 -8.50
C PHE A 114 15.98 -6.39 -7.78
N ARG A 115 16.56 -5.76 -6.75
CA ARG A 115 17.64 -6.32 -5.90
C ARG A 115 17.14 -6.83 -4.54
N GLY A 116 15.83 -6.99 -4.38
CA GLY A 116 15.21 -7.30 -3.10
C GLY A 116 14.73 -6.05 -2.34
N ILE A 117 13.99 -6.31 -1.27
CA ILE A 117 13.43 -5.29 -0.39
C ILE A 117 14.34 -5.12 0.82
N SER A 118 14.62 -3.87 1.20
CA SER A 118 15.51 -3.59 2.32
C SER A 118 14.82 -3.90 3.66
N PRO A 119 15.43 -4.67 4.57
CA PRO A 119 14.89 -4.91 5.91
C PRO A 119 14.94 -3.66 6.80
N LYS A 120 15.57 -2.56 6.37
CA LYS A 120 15.62 -1.30 7.12
C LYS A 120 14.33 -0.47 7.02
N GLN A 121 13.37 -0.91 6.20
CA GLN A 121 12.12 -0.21 5.92
C GLN A 121 11.02 -0.41 6.98
N PHE A 122 11.34 -1.07 8.10
CA PHE A 122 10.46 -1.17 9.25
C PHE A 122 10.57 0.07 10.15
N ASP A 123 9.43 0.52 10.68
CA ASP A 123 9.32 1.71 11.53
C ASP A 123 9.69 1.47 13.01
N GLY A 124 10.23 0.30 13.34
CA GLY A 124 10.54 -0.13 14.72
C GLY A 124 9.33 -0.60 15.55
N ARG A 125 8.11 -0.45 15.04
CA ARG A 125 6.86 -0.92 15.68
C ARG A 125 6.19 -2.07 14.93
N GLY A 126 6.90 -2.65 13.96
CA GLY A 126 6.44 -3.77 13.15
C GLY A 126 5.66 -3.34 11.90
N ASN A 127 5.57 -2.05 11.58
CA ASN A 127 4.98 -1.62 10.30
C ASN A 127 6.08 -1.52 9.24
N PHE A 128 5.74 -1.95 8.04
CA PHE A 128 6.63 -1.96 6.89
C PHE A 128 6.16 -0.94 5.85
N SER A 129 7.09 -0.20 5.25
CA SER A 129 6.80 0.76 4.17
C SER A 129 7.79 0.62 3.01
N MET A 130 7.28 0.47 1.79
CA MET A 130 8.09 0.48 0.58
C MET A 130 7.59 1.55 -0.40
N GLY A 131 8.52 2.11 -1.17
CA GLY A 131 8.22 2.97 -2.30
C GLY A 131 8.22 2.16 -3.59
N VAL A 132 7.35 2.55 -4.52
CA VAL A 132 7.32 2.08 -5.90
C VAL A 132 7.52 3.31 -6.79
N SER A 133 8.52 3.26 -7.65
CA SER A 133 8.87 4.41 -8.51
C SER A 133 7.94 4.56 -9.71
N GLU A 134 7.48 3.44 -10.28
CA GLU A 134 6.67 3.41 -11.49
C GLU A 134 5.46 2.49 -11.28
N GLN A 135 4.25 2.96 -11.60
CA GLN A 135 3.02 2.20 -11.44
C GLN A 135 2.83 1.10 -12.50
N ILE A 136 3.61 1.12 -13.59
CA ILE A 136 3.58 0.15 -14.69
C ILE A 136 3.91 -1.29 -14.27
N ILE A 137 4.44 -1.46 -13.05
CA ILE A 137 4.66 -2.79 -12.46
C ILE A 137 3.36 -3.55 -12.28
N PHE A 138 2.23 -2.85 -12.15
CA PHE A 138 0.90 -3.44 -12.06
C PHE A 138 0.36 -3.68 -13.48
N PRO A 139 -0.01 -4.92 -13.85
CA PRO A 139 -0.56 -5.23 -15.17
C PRO A 139 -1.91 -4.55 -15.45
N GLU A 140 -2.57 -4.03 -14.42
CA GLU A 140 -3.81 -3.28 -14.55
C GLU A 140 -3.61 -1.86 -15.11
N ILE A 141 -2.36 -1.40 -15.22
CA ILE A 141 -2.01 -0.10 -15.79
C ILE A 141 -1.44 -0.32 -17.21
N ASP A 142 -2.05 0.37 -18.19
CA ASP A 142 -1.63 0.43 -19.59
C ASP A 142 -0.72 1.64 -19.87
#